data_AF-A0A345Z316-F1
#
_entry.id   AF-A0A345Z316-F1
#
_cell.length_a   1.000
_cell.length_b   1.000
_cell.length_c   1.000
_cell.angle_alpha   90.00
_cell.angle_beta   90.00
_cell.angle_gamma   90.00
#
_symmetry.space_group_name_H-M   'P 1'
#
loop_
_entity.id
_entity.type
_entity.pdbx_description
1 polymer ?
#
loop_
_entity_poly.entity_id
_entity_poly.type
_entity_poly.pdbx_seq_one_letter_code
_entity_poly.pdbx_strand_id
1 'polypeptide(L)'
;MDDIINLIFRILYFVFFWWLISLIFNHKKGRRNKYNTYDDESTYESEQEQEFSRVSKSKLQESYEVLGVDPDISDKELKKTYLNLAKKYHPDNSEDKEANEIKMTRINSAYQFICETRGIRK
;
A
#
# COMPACT_ATOMS: atom_id res chain seq x y z
N MET A 1 -39.60 26.84 -34.28
CA MET A 1 -39.00 27.06 -32.94
C MET A 1 -38.58 25.75 -32.30
N ASP A 2 -39.21 24.64 -32.69
CA ASP A 2 -38.98 23.30 -32.19
C ASP A 2 -37.59 22.73 -32.53
N ASP A 3 -37.00 23.10 -33.68
CA ASP A 3 -35.66 22.64 -34.06
C ASP A 3 -34.55 23.19 -33.16
N ILE A 4 -34.70 24.44 -32.71
CA ILE A 4 -33.77 25.09 -31.78
C ILE A 4 -33.86 24.44 -30.41
N ILE A 5 -35.09 24.12 -29.98
CA ILE A 5 -35.36 23.43 -28.72
C ILE A 5 -34.75 22.01 -28.75
N ASN A 6 -34.92 21.27 -29.84
CA ASN A 6 -34.32 19.94 -30.03
C ASN A 6 -32.78 19.98 -30.07
N LEU A 7 -32.19 21.02 -30.67
CA LEU A 7 -30.74 21.23 -30.67
C LEU A 7 -30.20 21.52 -29.27
N ILE A 8 -30.90 22.34 -28.48
CA ILE A 8 -30.57 22.62 -27.08
C ILE A 8 -30.64 21.35 -26.24
N PHE A 9 -31.68 20.54 -26.39
CA PHE A 9 -31.80 19.26 -25.67
C PHE A 9 -30.71 18.27 -26.06
N ARG A 10 -30.26 18.27 -27.32
CA ARG A 10 -29.17 17.39 -27.77
C ARG A 10 -27.82 17.79 -27.17
N ILE A 11 -27.54 19.08 -27.08
CA ILE A 11 -26.32 19.60 -26.44
C ILE A 11 -26.36 19.35 -24.92
N LEU A 12 -27.50 19.62 -24.28
CA LEU A 12 -27.73 19.30 -22.87
C LEU A 12 -27.54 17.81 -22.59
N TYR A 13 -28.07 16.94 -23.46
CA TYR A 13 -27.91 15.51 -23.33
C TYR A 13 -26.45 15.07 -23.53
N PHE A 14 -25.69 15.68 -24.44
CA PHE A 14 -24.26 15.39 -24.61
C PHE A 14 -23.42 15.76 -23.38
N VAL A 15 -23.69 16.92 -22.78
CA VAL A 15 -23.02 17.36 -21.54
C VAL A 15 -23.42 16.47 -20.37
N PHE A 16 -24.70 16.14 -20.26
CA PHE A 16 -25.22 15.24 -19.24
C PHE A 16 -24.72 13.80 -19.40
N PHE A 17 -24.59 13.31 -20.63
CA PHE A 17 -24.08 11.98 -20.94
C PHE A 17 -22.58 11.89 -20.69
N TRP A 18 -21.81 12.95 -21.00
CA TRP A 18 -20.40 13.06 -20.62
C TRP A 18 -20.22 13.10 -19.09
N TRP A 19 -21.09 13.82 -18.40
CA TRP A 19 -21.16 13.82 -16.94
C TRP A 19 -21.54 12.44 -16.37
N LEU A 20 -22.47 11.73 -17.01
CA LEU A 20 -22.93 10.39 -16.62
C LEU A 20 -21.86 9.31 -16.87
N ILE A 21 -21.09 9.41 -17.95
CA ILE A 21 -19.92 8.57 -18.22
C ILE A 21 -18.87 8.80 -17.13
N SER A 22 -18.61 10.06 -16.77
CA SER A 22 -17.72 10.39 -15.66
C SER A 22 -18.23 9.88 -14.31
N LEU A 23 -19.56 9.77 -14.12
CA LEU A 23 -20.16 9.22 -12.90
C LEU A 23 -19.93 7.71 -12.77
N ILE A 24 -19.94 6.98 -13.88
CA ILE A 24 -19.73 5.53 -13.91
C ILE A 24 -18.22 5.18 -13.84
N PHE A 25 -17.36 5.99 -14.49
CA PHE A 25 -15.91 5.71 -14.56
C PHE A 25 -15.05 6.40 -13.50
N ASN A 26 -15.58 7.32 -12.69
CA ASN A 26 -14.90 7.82 -11.49
C ASN A 26 -15.00 6.83 -10.31
N HIS A 27 -14.82 5.55 -10.59
CA HIS A 27 -14.67 4.50 -9.59
C HIS A 27 -13.33 3.77 -9.71
N LYS A 28 -12.25 4.53 -9.87
CA LYS A 28 -11.03 4.16 -9.16
C LYS A 28 -10.99 4.96 -7.87
N LYS A 29 -11.53 4.34 -6.82
CA LYS A 29 -11.18 4.63 -5.43
C LYS A 29 -9.65 4.72 -5.37
N GLY A 30 -9.14 5.95 -5.35
CA GLY A 30 -7.88 6.20 -4.70
C GLY A 30 -8.01 5.63 -3.29
N ARG A 31 -7.20 4.61 -2.97
CA ARG A 31 -6.97 4.26 -1.57
C ARG A 31 -6.11 5.38 -1.00
N ARG A 32 -6.75 6.50 -0.67
CA ARG A 32 -6.25 7.43 0.33
C ARG A 32 -6.38 6.71 1.66
N ASN A 33 -5.28 6.35 2.29
CA ASN A 33 -5.31 6.04 3.72
C ASN A 33 -5.23 7.39 4.45
N LYS A 34 -6.25 7.65 5.26
CA LYS A 34 -6.39 8.81 6.13
C LYS A 34 -5.59 8.57 7.40
N TYR A 35 -4.57 9.38 7.62
CA TYR A 35 -4.27 9.90 8.95
C TYR A 35 -3.98 11.39 8.74
N ASN A 36 -4.88 12.25 9.20
CA ASN A 36 -4.61 13.67 9.36
C ASN A 36 -4.99 14.02 10.80
N THR A 37 -4.12 14.81 11.42
CA THR A 37 -4.39 15.96 12.31
C THR A 37 -3.33 16.00 13.40
N TYR A 38 -2.41 16.97 13.29
CA TYR A 38 -2.20 18.07 14.25
C TYR A 38 -1.49 19.21 13.51
N ASP A 39 -1.94 20.43 13.79
CA ASP A 39 -1.61 21.69 13.12
C ASP A 39 -0.36 22.37 13.74
N ASP A 40 0.32 23.19 12.94
CA ASP A 40 1.30 24.26 13.32
C ASP A 40 2.58 23.79 14.06
N GLU A 41 3.81 24.28 13.87
CA GLU A 41 4.28 25.60 13.50
C GLU A 41 5.78 25.47 13.14
N SER A 42 6.09 25.81 11.90
CA SER A 42 7.37 26.03 11.16
C SER A 42 8.76 26.15 11.84
N THR A 43 9.07 25.52 12.99
CA THR A 43 10.43 25.60 13.61
C THR A 43 11.01 24.26 14.11
N TYR A 44 10.36 23.11 13.86
CA TYR A 44 10.78 21.78 14.39
C TYR A 44 11.20 20.74 13.32
N GLU A 45 11.41 21.15 12.08
CA GLU A 45 11.49 20.24 10.93
C GLU A 45 12.83 19.49 10.82
N SER A 46 13.93 19.99 11.40
CA SER A 46 15.26 19.38 11.25
C SER A 46 15.55 18.18 12.17
N GLU A 47 14.82 18.03 13.28
CA GLU A 47 15.03 16.94 14.25
C GLU A 47 14.09 15.75 13.98
N GLN A 48 12.88 16.01 13.49
CA GLN A 48 11.91 14.96 13.18
C GLN A 48 12.32 14.11 11.97
N GLU A 49 13.01 14.68 10.98
CA GLU A 49 13.56 13.89 9.86
C GLU A 49 14.67 12.94 10.31
N GLN A 50 15.50 13.35 11.28
CA GLN A 50 16.53 12.48 11.82
C GLN A 50 15.94 11.32 12.64
N GLU A 51 14.94 11.59 13.48
CA GLU A 51 14.25 10.56 14.27
C GLU A 51 13.49 9.59 13.37
N PHE A 52 12.76 10.10 12.38
CA PHE A 52 12.02 9.29 11.42
C PHE A 52 12.95 8.39 10.59
N SER A 53 14.12 8.89 10.19
CA SER A 53 15.13 8.10 9.48
C SER A 53 15.71 6.98 10.35
N ARG A 54 15.96 7.24 11.63
CA ARG A 54 16.48 6.25 12.60
C ARG A 54 15.45 5.15 12.85
N VAL A 55 14.19 5.53 13.07
CA VAL A 55 13.07 4.60 13.31
C VAL A 55 12.78 3.77 12.06
N SER A 56 12.79 4.37 10.86
CA SER A 56 12.62 3.61 9.62
C SER A 56 13.77 2.63 9.38
N LYS A 57 15.00 3.03 9.69
CA LYS A 57 16.18 2.17 9.54
C LYS A 57 16.18 1.00 10.53
N SER A 58 15.80 1.22 11.79
CA SER A 58 15.68 0.12 12.77
C SER A 58 14.58 -0.86 12.39
N LYS A 59 13.43 -0.35 11.92
CA LYS A 59 12.33 -1.18 11.42
C LYS A 59 12.72 -1.99 10.19
N LEU A 60 13.57 -1.44 9.32
CA LEU A 60 14.12 -2.16 8.17
C LEU A 60 15.00 -3.33 8.62
N GLN A 61 15.87 -3.10 9.60
CA GLN A 61 16.72 -4.13 10.18
C GLN A 61 15.89 -5.26 10.80
N GLU A 62 14.88 -4.91 11.62
CA GLU A 62 13.96 -5.87 12.22
C GLU A 62 13.21 -6.67 11.15
N SER A 63 12.84 -6.05 10.02
CA SER A 63 12.17 -6.75 8.92
C SER A 63 13.03 -7.84 8.30
N TYR A 64 14.35 -7.61 8.15
CA TYR A 64 15.29 -8.63 7.68
C TYR A 64 15.45 -9.76 8.70
N GLU A 65 15.49 -9.41 9.99
CA GLU A 65 15.57 -10.38 11.09
C GLU A 65 14.31 -11.28 11.17
N VAL A 66 13.12 -10.71 11.00
CA VAL A 66 11.84 -11.45 10.96
C VAL A 66 11.82 -12.48 9.82
N LEU A 67 12.42 -12.15 8.67
CA LEU A 67 12.56 -13.06 7.54
C LEU A 67 13.76 -14.00 7.67
N GLY A 68 14.67 -13.75 8.62
CA GLY A 68 15.90 -14.50 8.81
C GLY A 68 16.86 -14.39 7.63
N VAL A 69 16.92 -13.21 7.01
CA VAL A 69 17.77 -12.94 5.84
C VAL A 69 18.76 -11.82 6.12
N ASP A 70 19.84 -11.80 5.36
CA ASP A 70 20.83 -10.73 5.41
C ASP A 70 20.30 -9.45 4.73
N PRO A 71 20.60 -8.23 5.24
CA PRO A 71 20.25 -6.98 4.56
C PRO A 71 20.80 -6.85 3.14
N ASP A 72 21.87 -7.56 2.78
CA ASP A 72 22.48 -7.57 1.44
C ASP A 72 21.90 -8.67 0.51
N ILE A 73 20.87 -9.40 0.95
CA ILE A 73 20.24 -10.48 0.15
C ILE A 73 19.72 -9.98 -1.20
N SER A 74 19.82 -10.80 -2.25
CA SER A 74 19.22 -10.50 -3.55
C SER A 74 17.69 -10.58 -3.52
N ASP A 75 17.01 -9.73 -4.29
CA ASP A 75 15.54 -9.71 -4.38
C ASP A 75 14.93 -11.07 -4.79
N LYS A 76 15.64 -11.84 -5.62
CA LYS A 76 15.22 -13.19 -6.01
C LYS A 76 15.23 -14.16 -4.83
N GLU A 77 16.25 -14.08 -3.99
CA GLU A 77 16.41 -14.92 -2.82
C GLU A 77 15.45 -14.49 -1.71
N LEU A 78 15.26 -13.18 -1.51
CA LEU A 78 14.25 -12.62 -0.59
C LEU A 78 12.86 -13.19 -0.88
N LYS A 79 12.44 -13.18 -2.16
CA LYS A 79 11.16 -13.76 -2.60
C LYS A 79 11.09 -15.26 -2.35
N LYS A 80 12.18 -15.99 -2.60
CA LYS A 80 12.25 -17.44 -2.36
C LYS A 80 12.10 -17.78 -0.87
N THR A 81 12.80 -17.05 0.01
CA THR A 81 12.72 -17.22 1.46
C THR A 81 11.32 -16.92 1.98
N TYR A 82 10.72 -15.82 1.52
CA TYR A 82 9.33 -15.48 1.83
C TYR A 82 8.36 -16.61 1.46
N LEU A 83 8.46 -17.17 0.24
CA LEU A 83 7.61 -18.27 -0.21
C LEU A 83 7.78 -19.53 0.64
N ASN A 84 9.00 -19.84 1.08
CA ASN A 84 9.27 -20.99 1.94
C ASN A 84 8.65 -20.80 3.34
N LEU A 85 8.78 -19.61 3.92
CA LEU A 85 8.18 -19.27 5.21
C LEU A 85 6.65 -19.29 5.13
N ALA A 86 6.08 -18.76 4.04
CA ALA A 86 4.64 -18.78 3.83
C ALA A 86 4.07 -20.20 3.76
N LYS A 87 4.76 -21.12 3.08
CA LYS A 87 4.37 -22.54 3.06
C LYS A 87 4.47 -23.20 4.44
N LYS A 88 5.50 -22.84 5.22
CA LYS A 88 5.74 -23.38 6.56
C LYS A 88 4.68 -22.93 7.58
N TYR A 89 4.28 -21.67 7.51
CA TYR A 89 3.30 -21.07 8.43
C TYR A 89 1.90 -20.95 7.82
N HIS A 90 1.61 -21.71 6.76
CA HIS A 90 0.28 -21.73 6.17
C HIS A 90 -0.72 -22.31 7.18
N PRO A 91 -1.91 -21.70 7.37
CA PRO A 91 -2.88 -22.15 8.38
C PRO A 91 -3.42 -23.56 8.14
N ASP A 92 -3.21 -24.11 6.94
CA ASP A 92 -3.60 -25.47 6.54
C ASP A 92 -2.59 -26.55 6.99
N ASN A 93 -1.33 -26.18 7.25
CA ASN A 93 -0.25 -27.12 7.53
C ASN A 93 0.04 -27.32 9.03
N SER A 94 -0.71 -26.66 9.92
CA SER A 94 -0.33 -26.56 11.33
C SER A 94 -1.49 -26.74 12.30
N GLU A 95 -1.20 -27.47 13.38
CA GLU A 95 -2.10 -27.70 14.51
C GLU A 95 -2.40 -26.40 15.28
N ASP A 96 -1.42 -25.48 15.36
CA ASP A 96 -1.56 -24.17 16.05
C ASP A 96 -1.84 -23.01 15.08
N LYS A 97 -3.12 -22.83 14.73
CA LYS A 97 -3.58 -21.80 13.79
C LYS A 97 -3.25 -20.37 14.23
N GLU A 98 -3.49 -20.05 15.50
CA GLU A 98 -3.34 -18.69 16.03
C GLU A 98 -1.88 -18.22 16.06
N ALA A 99 -0.97 -19.07 16.55
CA ALA A 99 0.45 -18.76 16.59
C ALA A 99 1.04 -18.57 15.18
N ASN A 100 0.54 -19.33 14.21
CA ASN A 100 1.00 -19.23 12.83
C ASN A 100 0.41 -18.04 12.09
N GLU A 101 -0.82 -17.65 12.37
CA GLU A 101 -1.40 -16.41 11.84
C GLU A 101 -0.60 -15.18 12.28
N ILE A 102 -0.23 -15.11 13.56
CA ILE A 102 0.58 -14.02 14.10
C ILE A 102 1.96 -13.97 13.41
N LYS A 103 2.63 -15.12 13.27
CA LYS A 103 3.93 -15.22 12.58
C LYS A 103 3.83 -14.84 11.10
N MET A 104 2.84 -15.37 10.40
CA MET A 104 2.59 -15.08 8.99
C MET A 104 2.33 -13.58 8.77
N THR A 105 1.55 -12.95 9.66
CA THR A 105 1.27 -11.50 9.59
C THR A 105 2.55 -10.68 9.72
N ARG A 106 3.45 -11.06 10.63
CA ARG A 106 4.77 -10.41 10.78
C ARG A 106 5.63 -10.59 9.54
N ILE A 107 5.72 -11.80 9.00
CA ILE A 107 6.47 -12.14 7.78
C ILE A 107 5.96 -11.31 6.58
N ASN A 108 4.64 -11.22 6.40
CA ASN A 108 4.03 -10.44 5.33
C ASN A 108 4.34 -8.94 5.46
N SER A 109 4.25 -8.41 6.68
CA SER A 109 4.53 -7.00 6.97
C SER A 109 5.99 -6.65 6.70
N ALA A 110 6.92 -7.49 7.16
CA ALA A 110 8.35 -7.35 6.95
C ALA A 110 8.71 -7.38 5.45
N TYR A 111 8.21 -8.39 4.72
CA TYR A 111 8.45 -8.50 3.29
C TYR A 111 7.91 -7.30 2.50
N GLN A 112 6.71 -6.82 2.85
CA GLN A 112 6.14 -5.64 2.21
C GLN A 112 6.99 -4.39 2.46
N PHE A 113 7.44 -4.18 3.70
CA PHE A 113 8.27 -3.03 4.04
C PHE A 113 9.59 -3.04 3.27
N ILE A 114 10.28 -4.19 3.23
CA ILE A 114 11.51 -4.34 2.45
C ILE A 114 11.27 -4.07 0.96
N CYS A 115 10.17 -4.58 0.39
CA CYS A 115 9.84 -4.33 -1.01
C CYS A 115 9.59 -2.84 -1.28
N GLU A 116 8.92 -2.14 -0.38
CA GLU A 116 8.65 -0.70 -0.50
C GLU A 116 9.94 0.11 -0.38
N THR A 117 10.80 -0.22 0.59
CA THR A 117 12.11 0.44 0.76
C THR A 117 13.05 0.21 -0.42
N ARG A 118 13.07 -1.01 -0.99
CA ARG A 118 13.92 -1.35 -2.14
C ARG A 118 13.30 -0.99 -3.49
N GLY A 119 12.02 -0.62 -3.55
CA GLY A 119 11.31 -0.36 -4.80
C GLY A 119 11.04 -1.61 -5.65
N ILE A 120 10.96 -2.79 -5.04
CA ILE A 120 10.67 -4.06 -5.74
C ILE A 120 9.20 -4.04 -6.15
N ARG A 121 8.94 -4.10 -7.46
CA ARG A 121 7.56 -4.24 -7.97
C ARG A 121 7.06 -5.65 -7.72
N LYS A 122 5.91 -5.76 -7.04
CA LYS A 122 5.24 -7.02 -6.66
C LYS A 122 4.80 -7.85 -7.86
#